data_AF-A0A7S0J9P0-F1
#
_entry.id   AF-A0A7S0J9P0-F1
#
_cell.length_a   1.000
_cell.length_b   1.000
_cell.length_c   1.000
_cell.angle_alpha   90.00
_cell.angle_beta   90.00
_cell.angle_gamma   90.00
#
_symmetry.space_group_name_H-M   'P 1'
#
loop_
_entity.id
_entity.type
_entity.pdbx_description
1 polymer ?
#
loop_
_entity_poly.entity_id
_entity_poly.type
_entity_poly.pdbx_seq_one_letter_code
_entity_poly.pdbx_strand_id
1 'polypeptide(L)'
;WLRSTVADAVRRGERIVVMSHVPMLAAAASHRTLLYDAEEALGILHNEGQGHVVAVLAGHLHRGGYAVDKHGVHHLTVRSPLSHKECYGIVEVHSGHLSLIGEAKGELTSRTMPFPAIRIPHDSVRAKLRVSGT
;
A
#
# COMPACT_ATOMS: atom_id res chain seq x y z
N TRP A 1 11.31 11.75 8.20
CA TRP A 1 10.07 12.25 7.59
C TRP A 1 9.06 11.14 7.31
N LEU A 2 9.34 10.16 6.43
CA LEU A 2 8.38 9.07 6.13
C LEU A 2 7.78 8.41 7.39
N ARG A 3 8.65 8.06 8.35
CA ARG A 3 8.27 7.49 9.65
C ARG A 3 7.22 8.32 10.39
N SER A 4 7.49 9.61 10.59
CA SER A 4 6.57 10.51 11.30
C SER A 4 5.28 10.72 10.50
N THR A 5 5.35 10.88 9.18
CA THR A 5 4.16 11.08 8.34
C THR A 5 3.20 9.88 8.41
N VAL A 6 3.73 8.65 8.35
CA VAL A 6 2.93 7.42 8.50
C VAL A 6 2.34 7.33 9.89
N ALA A 7 3.15 7.52 10.93
CA ALA A 7 2.68 7.48 12.32
C ALA A 7 1.57 8.51 12.59
N ASP A 8 1.67 9.71 12.02
CA ASP A 8 0.68 10.77 12.18
C ASP A 8 -0.66 10.42 11.50
N ALA A 9 -0.61 9.86 10.30
CA ALA A 9 -1.80 9.37 9.60
C ALA A 9 -2.50 8.22 10.35
N VAL A 10 -1.71 7.31 10.93
CA VAL A 10 -2.25 6.25 11.82
C VAL A 10 -2.96 6.84 13.03
N ARG A 11 -2.37 7.86 13.69
CA ARG A 11 -3.02 8.54 14.83
C ARG A 11 -4.33 9.24 14.45
N ARG A 12 -4.48 9.66 13.19
CA ARG A 12 -5.74 10.20 12.64
C ARG A 12 -6.71 9.14 12.14
N GLY A 13 -6.35 7.86 12.20
CA GLY A 13 -7.20 6.75 11.73
C GLY A 13 -7.27 6.63 10.20
N GLU A 14 -6.35 7.25 9.47
CA GLU A 14 -6.40 7.34 8.01
C GLU A 14 -5.93 6.04 7.33
N ARG A 15 -6.35 5.81 6.08
CA ARG A 15 -5.74 4.82 5.19
C ARG A 15 -4.65 5.49 4.36
N ILE A 16 -3.55 4.78 4.16
CA ILE A 16 -2.34 5.31 3.55
C ILE A 16 -2.07 4.58 2.24
N VAL A 17 -2.04 5.34 1.15
CA VAL A 17 -1.53 4.90 -0.15
C VAL A 17 -0.20 5.62 -0.38
N VAL A 18 0.86 4.85 -0.63
CA VAL A 18 2.20 5.38 -0.91
C VAL A 18 2.39 5.43 -2.42
N MET A 19 2.87 6.55 -2.93
CA MET A 19 3.25 6.70 -4.34
C MET A 19 4.77 6.87 -4.43
N SER A 20 5.42 6.03 -5.23
CA SER A 20 6.87 6.07 -5.47
C SER A 20 7.15 5.80 -6.93
N HIS A 21 8.08 6.52 -7.57
CA HIS A 21 8.44 6.15 -8.95
C HIS A 21 9.03 4.73 -9.01
N VAL A 22 9.90 4.39 -8.06
CA VAL A 22 10.63 3.12 -8.01
C VAL A 22 9.93 2.14 -7.05
N PRO A 23 9.69 0.87 -7.45
CA PRO A 23 9.01 -0.12 -6.62
C PRO A 23 9.86 -0.57 -5.42
N MET A 24 9.18 -1.10 -4.40
CA MET A 24 9.81 -1.56 -3.15
C MET A 24 9.79 -3.08 -3.01
N LEU A 25 8.88 -3.79 -3.70
CA LEU A 25 8.70 -5.23 -3.57
C LEU A 25 9.08 -5.98 -4.85
N ALA A 26 10.05 -6.90 -4.76
CA ALA A 26 10.52 -7.70 -5.90
C ALA A 26 9.39 -8.49 -6.60
N ALA A 27 8.45 -9.05 -5.82
CA ALA A 27 7.33 -9.83 -6.35
C ALA A 27 6.36 -8.99 -7.21
N ALA A 28 6.30 -7.67 -6.99
CA ALA A 28 5.55 -6.74 -7.83
C ALA A 28 6.43 -6.06 -8.89
N ALA A 29 7.70 -6.43 -8.98
CA ALA A 29 8.67 -5.81 -9.89
C ALA A 29 9.82 -6.77 -10.29
N SER A 30 11.05 -6.41 -9.97
CA SER A 30 12.26 -7.23 -10.10
C SER A 30 13.32 -6.71 -9.14
N HIS A 31 14.24 -7.58 -8.69
CA HIS A 31 15.34 -7.16 -7.80
C HIS A 31 16.21 -6.03 -8.37
N ARG A 32 16.31 -5.92 -9.71
CA ARG A 32 17.14 -4.90 -10.38
C ARG A 32 16.47 -3.53 -10.49
N THR A 33 15.19 -3.44 -10.15
CA THR A 33 14.38 -2.24 -10.33
C THR A 33 13.83 -1.72 -9.01
N LEU A 34 14.36 -2.18 -7.87
CA LEU A 34 13.91 -1.74 -6.55
C LEU A 34 14.63 -0.47 -6.11
N LEU A 35 14.02 0.26 -5.18
CA LEU A 35 14.73 1.22 -4.35
C LEU A 35 15.93 0.54 -3.68
N TYR A 36 17.05 1.25 -3.57
CA TYR A 36 18.25 0.71 -2.94
C TYR A 36 18.02 0.39 -1.45
N ASP A 37 17.21 1.19 -0.78
CA ASP A 37 16.80 1.08 0.61
C ASP A 37 15.37 0.52 0.76
N ALA A 38 14.90 -0.29 -0.20
CA ALA A 38 13.55 -0.84 -0.21
C ALA A 38 13.20 -1.58 1.10
N GLU A 39 14.14 -2.31 1.68
CA GLU A 39 13.92 -3.03 2.94
C GLU A 39 13.67 -2.07 4.12
N GLU A 40 14.42 -0.96 4.20
CA GLU A 40 14.24 0.05 5.23
C GLU A 40 12.90 0.78 5.05
N ALA A 41 12.59 1.20 3.83
CA ALA A 41 11.34 1.87 3.51
C ALA A 41 10.12 0.98 3.85
N LEU A 42 10.13 -0.29 3.42
CA LEU A 42 9.09 -1.26 3.77
C LEU A 42 9.02 -1.48 5.28
N GLY A 43 10.15 -1.58 5.96
CA GLY A 43 10.22 -1.68 7.42
C GLY A 43 9.49 -0.52 8.11
N ILE A 44 9.65 0.71 7.62
CA ILE A 44 8.91 1.88 8.13
C ILE A 44 7.40 1.72 7.87
N LEU A 45 7.01 1.40 6.64
CA LEU A 45 5.60 1.24 6.26
C LEU A 45 4.89 0.14 7.05
N HIS A 46 5.59 -0.97 7.31
CA HIS A 46 5.06 -2.11 8.06
C HIS A 46 4.94 -1.81 9.55
N ASN A 47 5.99 -1.22 10.14
CA ASN A 47 6.05 -1.01 11.60
C ASN A 47 5.20 0.18 12.03
N GLU A 48 5.35 1.34 11.39
CA GLU A 48 4.59 2.53 11.75
C GLU A 48 3.16 2.46 11.24
N GLY A 49 2.94 1.78 10.11
CA GLY A 49 1.65 1.73 9.44
C GLY A 49 0.59 0.94 10.18
N GLN A 50 0.94 -0.08 10.97
CA GLN A 50 -0.01 -0.85 11.80
C GLN A 50 -1.28 -1.35 11.07
N GLY A 51 -1.16 -1.67 9.78
CA GLY A 51 -2.28 -2.08 8.91
C GLY A 51 -3.07 -0.93 8.26
N HIS A 52 -2.64 0.32 8.42
CA HIS A 52 -3.21 1.48 7.74
C HIS A 52 -2.59 1.73 6.36
N VAL A 53 -1.36 1.25 6.11
CA VAL A 53 -0.78 1.26 4.75
C VAL A 53 -1.45 0.16 3.94
N VAL A 54 -2.18 0.55 2.90
CA VAL A 54 -2.99 -0.37 2.10
C VAL A 54 -2.40 -0.66 0.74
N ALA A 55 -1.66 0.30 0.17
CA ALA A 55 -1.03 0.11 -1.13
C ALA A 55 0.25 0.94 -1.31
N VAL A 56 1.15 0.41 -2.14
CA VAL A 56 2.26 1.13 -2.78
C VAL A 56 2.02 1.12 -4.28
N LEU A 57 1.86 2.30 -4.87
CA LEU A 57 1.71 2.49 -6.31
C LEU A 57 3.05 2.97 -6.88
N ALA A 58 3.57 2.23 -7.85
CA ALA A 58 4.86 2.49 -8.46
C ALA A 58 4.87 2.39 -9.99
N GLY A 59 5.99 2.80 -10.58
CA GLY A 59 6.28 2.65 -12.02
C GLY A 59 7.67 2.05 -12.21
N HIS A 60 8.51 2.69 -13.03
CA HIS A 60 9.90 2.33 -13.30
C HIS A 60 10.10 1.00 -14.06
N LEU A 61 9.51 -0.12 -13.63
CA LEU A 61 9.49 -1.36 -14.40
C LEU A 61 8.38 -1.33 -15.45
N HIS A 62 8.74 -1.11 -16.70
CA HIS A 62 7.78 -0.88 -17.80
C HIS A 62 6.75 -2.00 -18.01
N ARG A 63 7.13 -3.27 -17.80
CA ARG A 63 6.21 -4.42 -17.91
C ARG A 63 5.15 -4.49 -16.80
N GLY A 64 5.30 -3.66 -15.77
CA GLY A 64 4.49 -3.65 -14.57
C GLY A 64 4.63 -4.91 -13.71
N GLY A 65 3.80 -4.98 -12.69
CA GLY A 65 3.74 -6.12 -11.77
C GLY A 65 2.80 -5.85 -10.61
N TYR A 66 2.42 -6.92 -9.93
CA TYR A 66 1.56 -6.81 -8.77
C TYR A 66 1.78 -7.96 -7.80
N ALA A 67 1.81 -7.63 -6.51
CA ALA A 67 1.82 -8.61 -5.44
C ALA A 67 1.21 -8.02 -4.17
N VAL A 68 0.82 -8.88 -3.25
CA VAL A 68 0.44 -8.51 -1.88
C VAL A 68 1.51 -9.05 -0.95
N ASP A 69 2.04 -8.20 -0.07
CA ASP A 69 3.05 -8.64 0.89
C ASP A 69 2.42 -9.35 2.11
N LYS A 70 3.28 -9.90 2.97
CA LYS A 70 2.85 -10.61 4.20
C LYS A 70 2.13 -9.72 5.22
N HIS A 71 2.16 -8.39 5.06
CA HIS A 71 1.45 -7.43 5.90
C HIS A 71 0.10 -7.02 5.29
N GLY A 72 -0.23 -7.53 4.10
CA GLY A 72 -1.47 -7.22 3.38
C GLY A 72 -1.39 -5.91 2.59
N VAL A 73 -0.20 -5.37 2.35
CA VAL A 73 -0.04 -4.17 1.51
C VAL A 73 -0.03 -4.59 0.04
N HIS A 74 -0.87 -3.92 -0.76
CA HIS A 74 -0.90 -4.11 -2.21
C HIS A 74 0.23 -3.34 -2.88
N HIS A 75 1.13 -4.03 -3.58
CA HIS A 75 2.18 -3.39 -4.38
C HIS A 75 1.78 -3.47 -5.84
N LEU A 76 1.49 -2.32 -6.45
CA LEU A 76 1.16 -2.20 -7.87
C LEU A 76 2.24 -1.42 -8.60
N THR A 77 2.93 -2.08 -9.52
CA THR A 77 3.80 -1.42 -10.49
C THR A 77 3.04 -1.25 -11.79
N VAL A 78 2.67 -0.02 -12.12
CA VAL A 78 1.91 0.33 -13.32
C VAL A 78 2.80 0.21 -14.55
N ARG A 79 2.21 -0.32 -15.63
CA ARG A 79 2.87 -0.44 -16.94
C ARG A 79 3.19 0.92 -17.53
N SER A 80 4.26 0.98 -18.32
CA SER A 80 4.70 2.23 -18.94
C SER A 80 3.99 2.47 -20.28
N PRO A 81 3.43 3.67 -20.51
CA PRO A 81 2.82 4.02 -21.80
C PRO A 81 3.85 4.12 -22.93
N LEU A 82 5.14 4.15 -22.62
CA LEU A 82 6.20 4.12 -23.64
C LEU A 82 6.27 2.79 -24.38
N SER A 83 5.86 1.69 -23.74
CA SER A 83 5.99 0.35 -24.31
C SER A 83 4.67 -0.41 -24.41
N HIS A 84 3.59 0.10 -23.80
CA HIS A 84 2.31 -0.60 -23.63
C HIS A 84 1.16 0.36 -23.96
N LYS A 85 0.01 -0.18 -24.34
CA LYS A 85 -1.17 0.60 -24.76
C LYS A 85 -2.22 0.66 -23.66
N GLU A 86 -2.90 1.80 -23.56
CA GLU A 86 -4.03 2.00 -22.64
C GLU A 86 -3.74 1.49 -21.22
N CYS A 87 -2.56 1.83 -20.68
CA CYS A 87 -2.05 1.32 -19.41
C CYS A 87 -2.20 2.33 -18.26
N TYR A 88 -3.29 3.10 -18.30
CA TYR A 88 -3.71 4.04 -17.27
C TYR A 88 -5.05 3.58 -16.68
N GLY A 89 -5.49 4.22 -15.61
CA GLY A 89 -6.77 3.92 -15.00
C GLY A 89 -7.12 4.84 -13.84
N ILE A 90 -8.25 4.55 -13.22
CA ILE A 90 -8.82 5.29 -12.09
C ILE A 90 -8.69 4.43 -10.84
N VAL A 91 -8.28 5.02 -9.73
CA VAL A 91 -8.38 4.39 -8.40
C VAL A 91 -9.55 5.02 -7.68
N GLU A 92 -10.61 4.24 -7.48
CA GLU A 92 -11.70 4.60 -6.59
C GLU A 92 -11.39 4.13 -5.17
N VAL A 93 -11.66 4.99 -4.19
CA VAL A 93 -11.36 4.75 -2.78
C VAL A 93 -12.68 4.48 -2.05
N HIS A 94 -12.78 3.30 -1.44
CA HIS A 94 -13.93 2.91 -0.64
C HIS A 94 -13.51 2.68 0.83
N SER A 95 -14.49 2.49 1.71
CA SER A 95 -14.23 2.30 3.15
C SER A 95 -13.40 1.05 3.49
N GLY A 96 -13.44 0.02 2.63
CA GLY A 96 -12.77 -1.26 2.87
C GLY A 96 -11.84 -1.74 1.75
N HIS A 97 -11.71 -1.00 0.65
CA HIS A 97 -10.88 -1.39 -0.48
C HIS A 97 -10.55 -0.22 -1.41
N LEU A 98 -9.56 -0.41 -2.27
CA LEU A 98 -9.40 0.37 -3.50
C LEU A 98 -9.96 -0.43 -4.68
N SER A 99 -10.62 0.25 -5.62
CA SER A 99 -10.98 -0.30 -6.92
C SER A 99 -10.13 0.37 -7.98
N LEU A 100 -9.21 -0.38 -8.57
CA LEU A 100 -8.48 0.06 -9.76
C LEU A 100 -9.29 -0.32 -10.99
N ILE A 101 -9.62 0.68 -11.80
CA ILE A 101 -10.38 0.54 -13.04
C ILE A 101 -9.45 0.92 -14.18
N GLY A 102 -8.95 -0.06 -14.92
CA GLY A 102 -8.31 0.15 -16.21
C GLY A 102 -9.33 0.11 -17.34
N GLU A 103 -8.89 0.52 -18.53
CA GLU A 103 -9.69 0.43 -19.75
C GLU A 103 -10.03 -1.04 -20.08
N ALA A 104 -11.25 -1.29 -20.56
CA ALA A 104 -11.74 -2.66 -20.82
C ALA A 104 -10.89 -3.44 -21.84
N LYS A 105 -10.24 -2.72 -22.77
CA LYS A 105 -9.31 -3.28 -23.78
C LYS A 105 -7.86 -2.88 -23.52
N GLY A 106 -7.56 -2.29 -22.35
CA GLY A 106 -6.25 -1.80 -22.01
C GLY A 106 -5.38 -2.80 -21.26
N GLU A 107 -4.12 -2.44 -21.10
CA GLU A 107 -3.13 -3.32 -20.47
C GLU A 107 -3.03 -3.14 -18.95
N LEU A 108 -3.81 -2.24 -18.36
CA LEU A 108 -3.97 -2.13 -16.92
C LEU A 108 -5.12 -3.02 -16.44
N THR A 109 -4.80 -4.16 -15.83
CA THR A 109 -5.83 -5.07 -15.29
C THR A 109 -6.53 -4.43 -14.09
N SER A 110 -7.83 -4.18 -14.23
CA SER A 110 -8.73 -3.77 -13.16
C SER A 110 -8.69 -4.76 -11.99
N ARG A 111 -8.77 -4.25 -10.76
CA ARG A 111 -8.68 -5.07 -9.55
C ARG A 111 -9.30 -4.40 -8.35
N THR A 112 -9.80 -5.22 -7.43
CA THR A 112 -10.14 -4.81 -6.07
C THR A 112 -8.97 -5.11 -5.15
N MET A 113 -8.61 -4.15 -4.31
CA MET A 113 -7.52 -4.23 -3.34
C MET A 113 -8.09 -4.03 -1.93
N PRO A 114 -8.53 -5.12 -1.25
CA PRO A 114 -9.11 -5.05 0.08
C PRO A 114 -8.11 -4.51 1.11
N PHE A 115 -8.58 -3.67 2.02
CA PHE A 115 -7.73 -3.20 3.11
C PHE A 115 -7.42 -4.34 4.08
N PRO A 116 -6.17 -4.46 4.55
CA PRO A 116 -5.86 -5.39 5.64
C PRO A 116 -6.61 -4.99 6.91
N ALA A 117 -6.82 -5.97 7.80
CA ALA A 117 -7.33 -5.69 9.13
C ALA A 117 -6.35 -4.75 9.86
N ILE A 118 -6.89 -3.71 10.52
CA ILE A 118 -6.07 -2.84 11.38
C ILE A 118 -5.57 -3.70 12.53
N ARG A 119 -4.26 -3.69 12.76
CA ARG A 119 -3.69 -4.35 13.93
C ARG A 119 -3.87 -3.41 15.11
N ILE A 120 -4.84 -3.71 15.97
CA ILE A 120 -4.98 -3.01 17.26
C ILE A 120 -3.96 -3.64 18.22
N PRO A 121 -2.97 -2.88 18.74
CA PRO A 121 -2.05 -3.40 19.72
C PRO A 121 -2.80 -3.88 20.97
N HIS A 122 -2.50 -5.09 21.42
CA HIS A 122 -3.18 -5.80 22.51
C HIS A 122 -3.21 -4.99 23.84
N ASP A 123 -2.29 -4.04 24.01
CA ASP A 123 -2.18 -3.19 25.20
C ASP A 123 -3.27 -2.11 25.31
N SER A 124 -3.91 -1.74 24.19
CA SER A 124 -4.95 -0.71 24.17
C SER A 124 -6.33 -1.19 24.66
N VAL A 125 -6.52 -2.51 24.82
CA VAL A 125 -7.75 -3.10 25.38
C VAL A 125 -7.79 -3.02 26.92
N ARG A 126 -6.62 -2.99 27.58
CA ARG A 126 -6.56 -2.92 29.06
C ARG A 126 -6.86 -1.54 29.64
N ALA A 127 -6.67 -0.46 28.86
CA ALA A 127 -6.91 0.90 29.33
C ALA A 127 -8.41 1.27 29.44
N LYS A 128 -9.31 0.54 28.78
CA LYS A 128 -10.77 0.80 28.83
C LYS A 128 -11.53 0.05 29.94
N LEU A 129 -10.86 -0.81 30.73
CA LEU A 129 -11.50 -1.60 31.80
C LEU A 129 -11.23 -1.09 33.22
N ARG A 130 -10.62 0.09 33.39
CA ARG A 130 -10.38 0.69 34.72
C ARG A 130 -10.97 2.10 34.83
N VAL A 131 -12.30 2.26 34.77
CA VAL A 131 -13.03 3.26 35.59
C VAL A 131 -14.52 2.84 35.64
N SER A 132 -14.92 2.12 36.70
CA SER A 132 -16.23 2.24 37.37
C SER A 132 -16.27 1.23 38.52
N GLY A 133 -15.63 1.59 39.64
CA GLY A 133 -15.67 0.81 40.87
C GLY A 133 -15.37 1.73 42.04
N THR A 134 -16.41 1.93 42.85
CA THR A 134 -16.58 2.74 44.08
C THR A 134 -16.55 4.25 43.91
#